data_AF-J3JLC0-F1
#
_entry.id   AF-J3JLC0-F1
#
_cell.length_a   1.000
_cell.length_b   1.000
_cell.length_c   1.000
_cell.angle_alpha   90.00
_cell.angle_beta   90.00
_cell.angle_gamma   90.00
#
_symmetry.space_group_name_H-M   'P 1'
#
loop_
_entity.id
_entity.type
_entity.pdbx_description
1 polymer ?
#
loop_
_entity_poly.entity_id
_entity_poly.type
_entity_poly.pdbx_seq_one_letter_code
_entity_poly.pdbx_strand_id
1 'polypeptide(L)'
;IVRAIADAHDGTVFAVSASGQGATVGLRIPADSSWNLSSDPDPAVVASPATAPSSRTSAATAPQVTTGEPAVAHDERAHGASGEEAGS
;
A
#
# COMPACT_ATOMS: atom_id res chain seq x y z
N ILE A 1 -9.42 0.11 11.08
CA ILE A 1 -9.86 1.52 10.92
C ILE A 1 -10.72 1.72 9.66
N VAL A 2 -10.21 1.48 8.45
CA VAL A 2 -10.97 1.72 7.18
C VAL A 2 -12.30 0.99 7.12
N ARG A 3 -12.34 -0.28 7.53
CA ARG A 3 -13.60 -1.05 7.58
C ARG A 3 -14.62 -0.46 8.55
N ALA A 4 -14.19 0.01 9.72
CA ALA A 4 -15.08 0.66 10.68
C ALA A 4 -15.67 1.97 10.14
N ILE A 5 -14.91 2.70 9.31
CA ILE A 5 -15.43 3.88 8.60
C ILE A 5 -16.52 3.45 7.60
N ALA A 6 -16.28 2.39 6.82
CA ALA A 6 -17.28 1.87 5.90
C ALA A 6 -18.56 1.46 6.65
N ASP A 7 -18.43 0.68 7.72
CA ASP A 7 -19.57 0.18 8.50
C ASP A 7 -20.40 1.34 9.11
N ALA A 8 -19.75 2.44 9.50
CA ALA A 8 -20.43 3.62 10.05
C ALA A 8 -21.27 4.41 9.02
N HIS A 9 -21.04 4.16 7.73
CA HIS A 9 -21.68 4.88 6.62
C HIS A 9 -22.42 3.94 5.65
N ASP A 10 -22.83 2.75 6.11
CA ASP A 10 -23.44 1.70 5.27
C ASP A 10 -22.62 1.40 4.00
N GLY A 11 -21.31 1.56 4.13
CA GLY A 11 -20.32 1.44 3.08
C GLY A 11 -19.80 0.04 2.88
N THR A 12 -18.98 -0.13 1.85
CA THR A 12 -18.38 -1.41 1.46
C THR A 12 -16.90 -1.23 1.13
N VAL A 13 -16.06 -2.14 1.63
CA VAL A 13 -14.64 -2.23 1.29
C VAL A 13 -14.43 -3.42 0.38
N PHE A 14 -13.68 -3.23 -0.71
CA PHE A 14 -13.27 -4.31 -1.60
C PHE A 14 -11.76 -4.28 -1.79
N ALA A 15 -11.17 -5.46 -2.01
CA ALA A 15 -9.76 -5.58 -2.31
C ALA A 15 -9.60 -6.52 -3.50
N VAL A 16 -8.76 -6.11 -4.45
CA VAL A 16 -8.34 -6.93 -5.58
C VAL A 16 -6.83 -7.03 -5.51
N SER A 17 -6.32 -8.25 -5.48
CA SER A 17 -4.87 -8.51 -5.46
C SER A 17 -4.52 -9.50 -6.54
N ALA A 18 -3.39 -9.29 -7.19
CA ALA A 18 -2.83 -10.23 -8.15
C ALA A 18 -1.34 -10.45 -7.82
N SER A 19 -0.93 -11.73 -7.86
CA SER A 19 0.41 -12.13 -7.40
C SER A 19 1.50 -11.41 -8.20
N GLY A 20 2.43 -10.78 -7.49
CA GLY A 20 3.52 -10.00 -8.09
C GLY A 20 3.12 -8.60 -8.61
N GLN A 21 1.83 -8.22 -8.55
CA GLN A 21 1.36 -6.88 -8.95
C GLN A 21 0.89 -6.00 -7.78
N GLY A 22 0.84 -6.55 -6.58
CA GLY A 22 0.35 -5.85 -5.38
C GLY A 22 -1.17 -5.94 -5.21
N ALA A 23 -1.73 -5.08 -4.37
CA ALA A 23 -3.15 -5.06 -4.03
C ALA A 23 -3.73 -3.66 -4.19
N THR A 24 -4.95 -3.59 -4.72
CA THR A 24 -5.78 -2.39 -4.76
C THR A 24 -6.91 -2.56 -3.77
N VAL A 25 -7.07 -1.60 -2.86
CA VAL A 25 -8.17 -1.54 -1.90
C VAL A 25 -9.06 -0.37 -2.29
N GLY A 26 -10.36 -0.62 -2.45
CA GLY A 26 -11.37 0.38 -2.71
C GLY A 26 -12.42 0.47 -1.61
N LEU A 27 -13.01 1.65 -1.48
CA LEU A 27 -14.08 1.97 -0.54
C LEU A 27 -15.24 2.60 -1.30
N ARG A 28 -16.46 2.09 -1.10
CA ARG A 28 -17.69 2.66 -1.65
C ARG A 28 -18.63 3.03 -0.51
N ILE A 29 -18.98 4.31 -0.42
CA ILE A 29 -19.98 4.84 0.51
C ILE A 29 -21.21 5.25 -0.31
N PRO A 30 -22.42 4.71 -0.02
CA PRO A 30 -23.64 5.12 -0.69
C PRO A 30 -23.93 6.60 -0.50
N ALA A 31 -24.43 7.23 -1.56
CA ALA A 31 -24.97 8.57 -1.48
C ALA A 31 -26.43 8.52 -1.07
N ASP A 32 -26.80 9.29 -0.05
CA ASP A 32 -28.19 9.61 0.24
C ASP A 32 -28.56 10.99 -0.34
N SER A 33 -29.85 11.33 -0.33
CA SER A 33 -30.36 12.56 -0.94
C SER A 33 -29.87 13.86 -0.27
N SER A 34 -29.29 13.79 0.93
CA SER A 34 -28.62 14.91 1.60
C SER A 34 -27.24 15.20 1.01
N TRP A 35 -26.65 14.23 0.29
CA TRP A 35 -25.38 14.42 -0.40
C TRP A 35 -25.59 15.18 -1.71
N ASN A 36 -25.75 16.50 -1.60
CA ASN A 36 -25.70 17.39 -2.75
C ASN A 36 -24.23 17.61 -3.13
N LEU A 37 -23.76 16.86 -4.12
CA LEU A 37 -22.62 17.32 -4.91
C LEU A 37 -23.09 18.56 -5.66
N SER A 38 -22.46 19.71 -5.41
CA SER A 38 -22.69 20.90 -6.24
C SER A 38 -22.50 20.49 -7.70
N SER A 39 -23.59 20.45 -8.47
CA SER A 39 -23.60 19.94 -9.85
C SER A 39 -22.78 20.78 -10.83
N ASP A 40 -22.12 21.83 -10.34
CA ASP A 40 -21.27 22.71 -11.13
C ASP A 40 -19.82 22.68 -10.60
N PRO A 41 -19.04 21.62 -10.88
CA PRO A 41 -17.66 21.84 -11.21
C PRO A 41 -17.65 22.49 -12.60
N ASP A 42 -17.34 23.78 -12.69
CA ASP A 42 -17.06 24.41 -13.99
C ASP A 42 -16.05 23.51 -14.74
N PRO A 43 -16.44 22.89 -15.87
CA PRO A 43 -15.57 21.93 -16.56
C PRO A 43 -14.34 22.60 -17.18
N ALA A 44 -14.33 23.93 -17.31
CA ALA A 44 -13.16 24.71 -17.68
C ALA A 44 -12.23 25.01 -16.49
N VAL A 45 -12.70 24.84 -15.24
CA VAL A 45 -11.91 24.84 -13.99
C VAL A 45 -11.46 23.41 -13.62
N VAL A 46 -11.48 22.46 -14.54
CA VAL A 46 -10.45 21.41 -14.49
C VAL A 46 -9.16 22.07 -14.95
N ALA A 47 -8.47 22.73 -14.01
CA ALA A 47 -7.07 23.06 -14.21
C ALA A 47 -6.41 21.73 -14.60
N SER A 48 -6.01 21.62 -15.87
CA SER A 48 -5.20 20.50 -16.32
C SER A 48 -4.12 20.32 -15.27
N PRO A 49 -3.87 19.09 -14.76
CA PRO A 49 -2.76 18.89 -13.86
C PRO A 49 -1.58 19.56 -14.53
N ALA A 50 -1.03 20.59 -13.88
CA ALA A 50 0.09 21.30 -14.45
C ALA A 50 1.13 20.22 -14.70
N THR A 51 1.37 19.89 -15.97
CA THR A 51 2.51 19.09 -16.36
C THR A 51 3.68 19.97 -15.98
N ALA A 52 4.11 19.86 -14.72
CA ALA A 52 5.35 20.43 -14.27
C ALA A 52 6.38 19.87 -15.26
N PRO A 53 7.15 20.72 -15.97
CA PRO A 53 8.25 20.21 -16.76
C PRO A 53 9.07 19.35 -15.81
N SER A 54 9.30 18.09 -16.17
CA SER A 54 10.14 17.19 -15.39
C SER A 54 11.55 17.77 -15.35
N SER A 55 11.81 18.63 -14.38
CA SER A 55 13.16 18.95 -13.96
C SER A 55 13.71 17.64 -13.42
N ARG A 56 14.62 17.01 -14.19
CA ARG A 56 15.47 15.94 -13.70
C ARG A 56 16.36 16.54 -12.60
N THR A 57 15.79 16.72 -11.42
CA THR A 57 16.55 17.09 -10.24
C THR A 57 17.39 15.87 -9.88
N SER A 58 18.71 16.06 -9.86
CA SER A 58 19.69 15.05 -9.51
C SER A 58 19.28 14.30 -8.25
N ALA A 59 19.50 12.99 -8.22
CA ALA A 59 19.30 12.11 -7.07
C ALA A 59 20.30 12.39 -5.90
N ALA A 60 20.66 13.65 -5.68
CA ALA A 60 21.68 14.06 -4.71
C ALA A 60 21.12 14.37 -3.31
N THR A 61 19.79 14.33 -3.12
CA THR A 61 19.14 14.60 -1.83
C THR A 61 18.05 13.58 -1.53
N ALA A 62 18.36 12.29 -1.70
CA ALA A 62 17.60 11.28 -0.96
C ALA A 62 18.06 11.36 0.52
N PRO A 63 17.14 11.39 1.50
CA PRO A 63 17.53 11.26 2.90
C PRO A 63 18.26 9.93 3.09
N GLN A 64 19.51 9.99 3.52
CA GLN A 64 20.33 8.82 3.78
C GLN A 64 19.72 8.08 4.97
N VAL A 65 19.17 6.89 4.73
CA VAL A 65 18.89 5.95 5.83
C VAL A 65 20.25 5.52 6.34
N THR A 66 20.67 6.06 7.49
CA THR A 66 21.86 5.54 8.15
C THR A 66 21.50 4.13 8.56
N THR A 67 22.11 3.14 7.91
CA THR A 67 22.08 1.75 8.36
C THR A 67 22.60 1.74 9.81
N GLY A 68 21.68 1.75 10.76
CA GLY A 68 21.96 1.22 12.08
C GLY A 68 22.41 -0.22 11.86
N GLU A 69 23.58 -0.53 12.42
CA GLU A 69 24.28 -1.82 12.40
C GLU A 69 23.34 -3.02 12.19
N PRO A 70 23.56 -3.86 11.17
CA PRO A 70 22.85 -5.13 11.12
C PRO A 70 23.28 -5.94 12.32
N ALA A 71 22.34 -6.27 13.21
CA ALA A 71 22.56 -7.26 14.25
C ALA A 71 22.76 -8.64 13.59
N VAL A 72 23.99 -8.90 13.12
CA VAL A 72 24.44 -10.23 12.75
C VAL A 72 24.77 -10.95 14.05
N ALA A 73 23.80 -11.71 14.55
CA ALA A 73 24.05 -12.86 15.41
C ALA A 73 22.77 -13.70 15.56
N HIS A 74 22.57 -14.67 14.69
CA HIS A 74 22.26 -15.99 15.22
C HIS A 74 22.97 -17.07 14.40
N ASP A 75 23.78 -17.80 15.15
CA ASP A 75 24.74 -18.82 14.79
C ASP A 75 24.19 -19.86 13.79
N GLU A 76 24.98 -20.10 12.74
CA GLU A 76 24.86 -21.24 11.85
C GLU A 76 25.30 -22.49 12.62
N ARG A 77 24.39 -23.06 13.44
CA ARG A 77 24.62 -24.44 13.88
C ARG A 77 24.32 -25.36 12.72
N ALA A 78 25.40 -25.66 12.02
CA ALA A 78 25.57 -26.69 11.01
C ALA A 78 24.77 -27.97 11.30
N HIS A 79 24.15 -28.45 10.22
CA HIS A 79 24.03 -29.85 9.82
C HIS A 79 24.64 -30.89 10.78
N GLY A 80 23.78 -31.57 11.54
CA GLY A 80 24.09 -32.86 12.16
C GLY A 80 23.17 -33.91 11.55
N ALA A 81 23.73 -34.79 10.73
CA ALA A 81 23.04 -35.95 10.20
C ALA A 81 22.59 -36.90 11.32
N SER A 82 21.35 -37.38 11.23
CA SER A 82 20.88 -38.67 11.75
C SER A 82 19.49 -38.87 11.13
N GLY A 83 19.33 -39.64 10.06
CA GLY A 83 19.78 -41.03 9.94
C GLY A 83 18.67 -41.90 10.50
N GLU A 84 18.01 -42.63 9.61
CA GLU A 84 16.86 -43.52 9.79
C GLU A 84 16.73 -44.22 11.16
N GLU A 85 15.50 -44.30 11.67
CA GLU A 85 15.06 -45.43 12.51
C GLU A 85 13.74 -45.95 11.92
N ALA A 86 13.88 -46.96 11.06
CA ALA A 86 12.84 -47.94 10.80
C ALA A 86 13.30 -49.26 11.44
N GLY A 87 12.53 -49.78 12.40
CA GLY A 87 12.52 -51.20 12.74
C GLY A 87 12.75 -51.57 14.21
N SER A 88 11.66 -51.84 14.93
CA SER A 88 11.29 -53.19 15.44
C SER A 88 9.98 -53.12 16.22
#